data_AF-A0A7V4N341-F1
#
_entry.id   AF-A0A7V4N341-F1
#
_cell.length_a   1.000
_cell.length_b   1.000
_cell.length_c   1.000
_cell.angle_alpha   90.00
_cell.angle_beta   90.00
_cell.angle_gamma   90.00
#
_symmetry.space_group_name_H-M   'P 1'
#
loop_
_entity.id
_entity.type
_entity.pdbx_description
1 polymer ?
#
loop_
_entity_poly.entity_id
_entity_poly.type
_entity_poly.pdbx_seq_one_letter_code
_entity_poly.pdbx_strand_id
1 'polypeptide(L)'
;MEKKQEKQSSLAYIFDFYQTLRLYNITLVYEGEITDDLTRTFTSMAENNMLKEENSGLIQKRVFYVMVECLQNLTRHADKM
;
A
#
# COMPACT_ATOMS: atom_id res chain seq x y z
N MET A 1 8.40 33.07 15.33
CA MET A 1 6.94 32.84 15.21
C MET A 1 6.58 32.04 13.94
N GLU A 2 7.45 32.04 12.92
CA GLU A 2 7.27 31.32 11.64
C GLU A 2 7.18 29.78 11.77
N LYS A 3 8.01 29.14 12.60
CA LYS A 3 8.01 27.66 12.77
C LYS A 3 6.71 27.06 13.32
N LYS A 4 5.83 27.86 13.94
CA LYS A 4 4.56 27.36 14.52
C LYS A 4 3.44 27.34 13.47
N GLN A 5 3.52 28.19 12.45
CA GLN A 5 2.56 28.29 11.35
C GLN A 5 2.77 27.19 10.29
N GLU A 6 4.03 26.86 9.95
CA GLU A 6 4.35 25.72 9.06
C GLU A 6 3.87 24.38 9.62
N LYS A 7 4.10 24.12 10.90
CA LYS A 7 3.72 22.85 11.55
C LYS A 7 2.21 22.58 11.52
N GLN A 8 1.41 23.65 11.60
CA GLN A 8 -0.05 23.57 11.56
C GLN A 8 -0.56 23.29 10.14
N SER A 9 0.15 23.79 9.12
CA SER A 9 -0.11 23.48 7.70
C SER A 9 0.23 22.03 7.33
N SER A 10 1.35 21.48 7.85
CA SER A 10 1.74 20.09 7.55
C SER A 10 0.79 19.06 8.14
N LEU A 11 0.25 19.31 9.34
CA LEU A 11 -0.74 18.41 9.95
C LEU A 11 -2.07 18.41 9.19
N ALA A 12 -2.53 19.57 8.73
CA ALA A 12 -3.71 19.68 7.89
C ALA A 12 -3.54 18.88 6.60
N TYR A 13 -2.39 19.03 5.93
CA TYR A 13 -2.05 18.27 4.73
C TYR A 13 -2.04 16.74 4.96
N ILE A 14 -1.39 16.27 6.02
CA ILE A 14 -1.34 14.83 6.35
C ILE A 14 -2.76 14.29 6.62
N PHE A 15 -3.59 15.07 7.29
CA PHE A 15 -4.97 14.69 7.56
C PHE A 15 -5.81 14.62 6.28
N ASP A 16 -5.71 15.63 5.39
CA ASP A 16 -6.39 15.63 4.09
C ASP A 16 -5.94 14.46 3.20
N PHE A 17 -4.64 14.14 3.22
CA PHE A 17 -4.11 12.97 2.55
C PHE A 17 -4.69 11.67 3.11
N TYR A 18 -4.73 11.52 4.44
CA TYR A 18 -5.39 10.39 5.10
C TYR A 18 -6.87 10.25 4.71
N GLN A 19 -7.60 11.37 4.66
CA GLN A 19 -9.01 11.39 4.24
C GLN A 19 -9.15 10.94 2.77
N THR A 20 -8.19 11.30 1.91
CA THR A 20 -8.13 10.83 0.52
C THR A 20 -7.92 9.32 0.43
N LEU A 21 -6.99 8.77 1.22
CA LEU A 21 -6.77 7.31 1.28
C LEU A 21 -8.04 6.57 1.72
N ARG A 22 -8.74 7.11 2.72
CA ARG A 22 -10.02 6.57 3.20
C ARG A 22 -11.11 6.62 2.13
N LEU A 23 -11.23 7.74 1.40
CA LEU A 23 -12.24 7.93 0.36
C LEU A 23 -12.10 6.90 -0.77
N TYR A 24 -10.87 6.60 -1.17
CA TYR A 24 -10.57 5.66 -2.25
C TYR A 24 -10.36 4.22 -1.78
N ASN A 25 -10.59 3.91 -0.49
CA ASN A 25 -10.34 2.60 0.12
C ASN A 25 -8.90 2.10 -0.11
N ILE A 26 -7.93 3.01 -0.05
CA ILE A 26 -6.50 2.68 -0.18
C ILE A 26 -5.99 2.27 1.20
N THR A 27 -5.59 1.00 1.31
CA THR A 27 -5.10 0.42 2.58
C THR A 27 -3.63 0.73 2.87
N LEU A 28 -2.82 0.93 1.83
CA LEU A 28 -1.38 1.14 1.94
C LEU A 28 -0.84 1.98 0.79
N VAL A 29 0.03 2.93 1.11
CA VAL A 29 0.86 3.68 0.14
C VAL A 29 2.30 3.60 0.62
N TYR A 30 3.21 3.31 -0.30
CA TYR A 30 4.63 3.26 -0.04
C TYR A 30 5.37 4.06 -1.12
N GLU A 31 6.32 4.89 -0.69
CA GLU A 31 7.23 5.64 -1.54
C GLU A 31 8.65 5.36 -1.05
N GLY A 32 9.50 4.83 -1.92
CA GLY A 32 10.87 4.44 -1.60
C GLY A 32 11.37 3.31 -2.49
N GLU A 33 12.58 2.83 -2.19
CA GLU A 33 13.20 1.70 -2.88
C GLU A 33 12.48 0.39 -2.53
N ILE A 34 12.09 -0.36 -3.55
CA ILE A 34 11.43 -1.65 -3.38
C ILE A 34 12.50 -2.74 -3.26
N THR A 35 12.62 -3.34 -2.08
CA THR A 35 13.50 -4.48 -1.84
C THR A 35 12.74 -5.81 -1.84
N ASP A 36 13.47 -6.92 -1.96
CA ASP A 36 12.88 -8.27 -1.86
C ASP A 36 12.17 -8.52 -0.52
N ASP A 37 12.73 -7.99 0.58
CA ASP A 37 12.13 -8.13 1.91
C ASP A 37 10.83 -7.34 2.04
N LEU A 38 10.78 -6.13 1.47
CA LEU A 38 9.57 -5.33 1.43
C LEU A 38 8.49 -6.00 0.57
N THR A 39 8.89 -6.62 -0.54
CA THR A 39 8.01 -7.40 -1.42
C THR A 39 7.37 -8.58 -0.66
N ARG A 40 8.17 -9.28 0.17
CA ARG A 40 7.67 -10.32 1.08
C ARG A 40 6.69 -9.75 2.10
N THR A 41 7.03 -8.64 2.75
CA THR A 41 6.13 -7.98 3.71
C THR A 41 4.80 -7.59 3.07
N PHE A 42 4.81 -6.97 1.89
CA PHE A 42 3.59 -6.60 1.17
C PHE A 42 2.76 -7.82 0.76
N THR A 43 3.41 -8.90 0.32
CA THR A 43 2.75 -10.17 0.01
C THR A 43 2.06 -10.77 1.25
N SER A 44 2.73 -10.79 2.41
CA SER A 44 2.10 -11.27 3.65
C SER A 44 0.98 -10.35 4.16
N MET A 45 1.09 -9.04 3.96
CA MET A 45 0.00 -8.10 4.28
C MET A 45 -1.22 -8.34 3.39
N ALA A 46 -0.97 -8.56 2.09
CA ALA A 46 -1.96 -8.96 1.11
C ALA A 46 -2.70 -10.24 1.52
N GLU A 47 -1.99 -11.31 1.87
CA GLU A 47 -2.58 -12.56 2.37
C GLU A 47 -3.46 -12.31 3.60
N ASN A 48 -2.93 -11.62 4.61
CA ASN A 48 -3.63 -11.37 5.86
C ASN A 48 -4.89 -10.51 5.70
N ASN A 49 -4.87 -9.54 4.77
CA ASN A 49 -6.03 -8.71 4.49
C ASN A 49 -7.09 -9.49 3.72
N MET A 50 -6.69 -10.35 2.77
CA MET A 50 -7.64 -11.21 2.07
C MET A 50 -8.33 -12.17 3.04
N LEU A 51 -7.60 -12.83 3.96
CA LEU A 51 -8.17 -13.77 4.94
C LEU A 51 -9.23 -13.15 5.87
N LYS A 52 -9.27 -11.83 6.01
CA LYS A 52 -10.26 -11.12 6.85
C LYS A 52 -11.60 -10.90 6.14
N GLU A 53 -11.67 -11.09 4.82
CA GLU A 53 -12.93 -10.96 4.07
C GLU A 53 -13.66 -12.31 3.98
N GLU A 54 -14.95 -12.34 4.34
CA GLU A 54 -15.87 -13.50 4.21
C GLU A 54 -16.24 -13.83 2.75
N ASN A 55 -15.38 -13.49 1.80
CA ASN A 55 -15.61 -13.79 0.38
C ASN A 55 -15.35 -15.26 0.06
N SER A 56 -16.04 -15.81 -0.95
CA SER A 56 -15.81 -17.19 -1.40
C SER A 56 -14.33 -17.41 -1.74
N GLY A 57 -13.70 -18.45 -1.17
CA GLY A 57 -12.25 -18.64 -1.21
C GLY A 57 -11.62 -18.75 -2.61
N LEU A 58 -12.42 -18.91 -3.66
CA LEU A 58 -11.96 -19.00 -5.05
C LEU A 58 -11.66 -17.62 -5.67
N ILE A 59 -12.50 -16.62 -5.39
CA ILE A 59 -12.25 -15.23 -5.82
C ILE A 59 -11.07 -14.65 -5.04
N GLN A 60 -11.03 -14.91 -3.74
CA GLN A 60 -9.98 -14.45 -2.84
C GLN A 60 -8.58 -14.91 -3.29
N LYS A 61 -8.45 -16.19 -3.67
CA LYS A 61 -7.20 -16.73 -4.23
C LYS A 61 -6.78 -16.03 -5.53
N ARG A 62 -7.72 -15.74 -6.44
CA ARG A 62 -7.42 -15.06 -7.70
C ARG A 62 -6.91 -13.65 -7.47
N VAL A 63 -7.58 -12.89 -6.60
CA VAL A 63 -7.16 -11.53 -6.22
C VAL A 63 -5.76 -11.56 -5.58
N PHE A 64 -5.52 -12.53 -4.69
CA PHE A 64 -4.20 -12.73 -4.10
C PHE A 64 -3.10 -13.00 -5.14
N TYR A 65 -3.32 -13.94 -6.07
CA TYR A 65 -2.33 -14.22 -7.11
C TYR A 65 -2.02 -13.00 -7.98
N VAL A 66 -3.04 -12.23 -8.37
CA VAL A 66 -2.85 -10.98 -9.13
C VAL A 66 -2.00 -9.98 -8.33
N MET A 67 -2.27 -9.82 -7.04
CA MET A 67 -1.50 -8.91 -6.17
C MET A 67 -0.03 -9.35 -6.03
N VAL A 68 0.23 -10.64 -5.85
CA VAL A 68 1.61 -11.17 -5.79
C VAL A 68 2.35 -10.98 -7.10
N GLU A 69 1.72 -11.28 -8.23
CA GLU A 69 2.34 -11.08 -9.55
C GLU A 69 2.65 -9.60 -9.81
N CYS A 70 1.74 -8.68 -9.45
CA CYS A 70 2.01 -7.25 -9.55
C CYS A 70 3.22 -6.81 -8.71
N LEU A 71 3.30 -7.27 -7.46
CA LEU A 71 4.44 -6.96 -6.57
C LEU A 71 5.75 -7.54 -7.12
N GLN A 72 5.74 -8.80 -7.55
CA GLN A 72 6.91 -9.43 -8.14
C GLN A 72 7.34 -8.75 -9.45
N ASN A 73 6.38 -8.27 -10.25
CA ASN A 73 6.65 -7.54 -11.47
C ASN A 73 7.32 -6.20 -11.19
N LEU A 74 6.87 -5.47 -10.17
CA LEU A 74 7.53 -4.24 -9.72
C LEU A 74 8.98 -4.53 -9.33
N THR A 75 9.24 -5.53 -8.48
CA THR A 75 10.59 -5.82 -7.99
C THR A 75 11.54 -6.35 -9.08
N ARG A 76 11.08 -7.26 -9.96
CA ARG A 76 11.96 -7.88 -10.98
C ARG A 76 12.22 -7.00 -12.20
N HIS A 77 11.36 -6.01 -12.45
CA HIS A 77 11.41 -5.21 -13.68
C HIS A 77 11.60 -3.72 -13.45
N ALA A 78 11.51 -3.20 -12.21
CA ALA A 78 11.83 -1.80 -11.92
C ALA A 78 13.28 -1.45 -12.26
N ASP A 79 14.22 -2.37 -12.06
CA ASP A 79 15.66 -2.18 -12.37
C ASP A 79 16.01 -2.37 -13.86
N LYS A 80 15.05 -2.73 -14.71
CA LYS A 80 15.30 -3.00 -16.15
C LYS A 80 15.02 -1.80 -17.06
N MET A 81 14.76 -0.62 -16.50
CA MET A 81 14.59 0.64 -17.25
C MET A 81 15.83 1.50 -17.19
#